data_AF-A0A168LNR1-F1
#
_entry.id   AF-A0A168LNR1-F1
#
_cell.length_a   1.000
_cell.length_b   1.000
_cell.length_c   1.000
_cell.angle_alpha   90.00
_cell.angle_beta   90.00
_cell.angle_gamma   90.00
#
_symmetry.space_group_name_H-M   'P 1'
#
loop_
_entity.id
_entity.type
_entity.pdbx_description
1 polymer ?
#
loop_
_entity_poly.entity_id
_entity_poly.type
_entity_poly.pdbx_seq_one_letter_code
_entity_poly.pdbx_strand_id
1 'polypeptide(L)'
;MHRNGLSSHQESIGKALSSPGIRFNKKTHINCYSSAHMAGIVCAKAGFPTNDRSFHLAHAALDPPTSLCKKLFPVIDKWHDRLAAKKRSPNNNDSIQPTVAAIAFVQVIMMFRKTFIQDSVLMMELHPCHLIWQHSIFSEPAYLAVKRDLLQIEAQEHDPAYTLLQQCAPMHFRFQTPILL
;
A
#
# COMPACT_ATOMS: atom_id res chain seq x y z
N MET A 1 -21.57 -5.58 45.85
CA MET A 1 -20.55 -6.47 45.25
C MET A 1 -21.22 -7.28 44.15
N HIS A 2 -20.52 -7.45 43.03
CA HIS A 2 -21.08 -7.74 41.71
C HIS A 2 -20.43 -9.01 41.15
N ARG A 3 -21.17 -9.71 40.27
CA ARG A 3 -20.71 -10.71 39.27
C ARG A 3 -20.31 -12.08 39.86
N ASN A 4 -20.83 -13.22 39.37
CA ASN A 4 -20.62 -13.74 38.02
C ASN A 4 -21.75 -14.69 37.56
N GLY A 5 -22.36 -14.39 36.41
CA GLY A 5 -23.16 -15.33 35.64
C GLY A 5 -22.72 -15.26 34.17
N LEU A 6 -21.78 -16.11 33.76
CA LEU A 6 -21.34 -16.21 32.35
C LEU A 6 -20.85 -17.63 31.97
N SER A 7 -21.11 -18.65 32.79
CA SER A 7 -20.63 -20.02 32.52
C SER A 7 -21.56 -20.85 31.62
N SER A 8 -22.79 -20.40 31.34
CA SER A 8 -23.79 -21.21 30.63
C SER A 8 -23.68 -21.17 29.10
N HIS A 9 -22.93 -20.22 28.52
CA HIS A 9 -22.91 -20.00 27.07
C HIS A 9 -21.95 -20.94 26.31
N GLN A 10 -20.82 -21.33 26.92
CA GLN A 10 -19.82 -22.17 26.24
C GLN A 10 -20.21 -23.65 26.14
N GLU A 11 -20.97 -24.19 27.10
CA GLU A 11 -21.43 -25.59 27.03
C GLU A 11 -22.50 -25.83 25.96
N SER A 12 -23.28 -24.79 25.61
CA SER A 12 -24.30 -24.88 24.56
C SER A 12 -23.69 -25.01 23.16
N ILE A 13 -22.48 -24.47 22.94
CA ILE A 13 -21.82 -24.46 21.63
C ILE A 13 -21.22 -25.84 21.33
N GLY A 14 -20.68 -26.53 22.35
CA GLY A 14 -20.14 -27.89 22.20
C GLY A 14 -21.20 -28.92 21.79
N LYS A 15 -22.45 -28.75 22.26
CA LYS A 15 -23.56 -29.68 21.97
C LYS A 15 -24.17 -29.45 20.58
N ALA A 16 -24.20 -28.23 20.07
CA ALA A 16 -24.70 -27.92 18.73
C ALA A 16 -23.79 -28.44 17.60
N LEU A 17 -22.48 -28.55 17.86
CA LEU A 17 -21.48 -29.04 16.90
C LEU A 17 -21.37 -30.57 16.85
N SER A 18 -22.05 -31.29 17.75
CA SER A 18 -22.11 -32.76 17.78
C SER A 18 -23.21 -33.34 16.87
N SER A 19 -23.94 -32.51 16.13
CA SER A 19 -25.01 -32.98 15.26
C SER A 19 -24.44 -33.69 14.02
N PRO A 20 -24.89 -34.92 13.65
CA PRO A 20 -24.32 -35.70 12.53
C PRO A 20 -24.45 -35.06 11.14
N GLY A 21 -25.06 -33.88 11.02
CA GLY A 21 -25.33 -33.18 9.76
C GLY A 21 -24.42 -32.00 9.43
N ILE A 22 -23.65 -31.44 10.38
CA ILE A 22 -22.78 -30.29 10.10
C ILE A 22 -21.33 -30.76 9.98
N ARG A 23 -20.99 -31.29 8.81
CA ARG A 23 -19.59 -31.48 8.42
C ARG A 23 -19.00 -30.11 8.07
N PHE A 24 -18.18 -29.56 8.96
CA PHE A 24 -17.36 -28.40 8.63
C PHE A 24 -16.34 -28.80 7.56
N ASN A 25 -16.57 -28.37 6.31
CA ASN A 25 -15.61 -28.59 5.24
C ASN A 25 -14.35 -27.78 5.53
N LYS A 26 -13.32 -28.47 6.05
CA LYS A 26 -12.03 -27.90 6.44
C LYS A 26 -11.31 -27.18 5.28
N LYS A 27 -11.67 -27.45 4.01
CA LYS A 27 -11.12 -26.75 2.82
C LYS A 27 -11.86 -25.46 2.44
N THR A 28 -13.15 -25.31 2.77
CA THR A 28 -13.93 -24.14 2.31
C THR A 28 -13.76 -22.92 3.20
N HIS A 29 -13.57 -23.12 4.51
CA HIS A 29 -13.38 -22.00 5.46
C HIS A 29 -12.05 -21.26 5.25
N ILE A 30 -10.98 -21.95 4.84
CA ILE A 30 -9.66 -21.32 4.62
C ILE A 30 -9.70 -20.38 3.39
N ASN A 31 -10.56 -20.66 2.41
CA ASN A 31 -10.66 -19.83 1.21
C ASN A 31 -11.35 -18.49 1.47
N CYS A 32 -12.43 -18.47 2.26
CA CYS A 32 -13.18 -17.24 2.57
C CYS A 32 -12.39 -16.21 3.40
N TYR A 33 -11.46 -16.70 4.23
CA TYR A 33 -10.54 -15.88 5.04
C TYR A 33 -9.14 -15.80 4.44
N SER A 34 -8.94 -16.31 3.22
CA SER A 34 -7.65 -16.22 2.54
C SER A 34 -7.34 -14.75 2.24
N SER A 35 -6.09 -14.35 2.50
CA SER A 35 -5.56 -13.03 2.14
C SER A 35 -5.82 -12.69 0.67
N ALA A 36 -5.80 -13.69 -0.22
CA ALA A 36 -6.09 -13.50 -1.65
C ALA A 36 -7.55 -13.10 -1.92
N HIS A 37 -8.51 -13.65 -1.18
CA HIS A 37 -9.92 -13.28 -1.31
C HIS A 37 -10.19 -11.88 -0.73
N MET A 38 -9.59 -11.59 0.44
CA MET A 38 -9.66 -10.26 1.04
C MET A 38 -9.02 -9.19 0.14
N ALA A 39 -7.90 -9.52 -0.52
CA ALA A 39 -7.27 -8.65 -1.50
C ALA A 39 -8.21 -8.35 -2.68
N GLY A 40 -8.88 -9.38 -3.24
CA GLY A 40 -9.86 -9.19 -4.31
C GLY A 40 -11.03 -8.27 -3.92
N ILE A 41 -11.55 -8.41 -2.70
CA ILE A 41 -12.61 -7.53 -2.18
C ILE A 41 -12.11 -6.08 -1.99
N VAL A 42 -10.92 -5.91 -1.42
CA VAL A 42 -10.31 -4.57 -1.22
C VAL A 42 -10.06 -3.88 -2.56
N CYS A 43 -9.56 -4.63 -3.57
CA CYS A 43 -9.34 -4.13 -4.92
C CYS A 43 -10.65 -3.69 -5.58
N ALA A 44 -11.67 -4.55 -5.58
CA ALA A 44 -12.99 -4.21 -6.10
C ALA A 44 -13.57 -2.93 -5.46
N LYS A 45 -13.44 -2.83 -4.13
CA LYS A 45 -13.92 -1.66 -3.38
C LYS A 45 -13.14 -0.38 -3.69
N ALA A 46 -11.86 -0.50 -4.02
CA ALA A 46 -11.01 0.59 -4.46
C ALA A 46 -11.17 0.91 -5.97
N GLY A 47 -12.10 0.26 -6.67
CA GLY A 47 -12.37 0.50 -8.10
C GLY A 47 -11.45 -0.27 -9.05
N PHE A 48 -10.63 -1.17 -8.53
CA PHE A 48 -9.72 -1.99 -9.32
C PHE A 48 -10.38 -3.32 -9.77
N PRO A 49 -10.02 -3.84 -10.96
CA PRO A 49 -10.53 -5.13 -11.43
C PRO A 49 -10.09 -6.28 -10.51
N THR A 50 -10.99 -7.24 -10.26
CA THR A 50 -10.75 -8.36 -9.33
C THR A 50 -9.88 -9.48 -9.91
N ASN A 51 -9.73 -9.50 -11.23
CA ASN A 51 -9.16 -10.63 -11.97
C ASN A 51 -7.79 -10.31 -12.56
N ASP A 52 -7.40 -9.03 -12.56
CA ASP A 52 -6.09 -8.62 -13.04
C ASP A 52 -5.13 -8.57 -11.84
N ARG A 53 -4.07 -9.37 -11.93
CA ARG A 53 -3.14 -9.59 -10.83
C ARG A 53 -2.10 -8.47 -10.72
N SER A 54 -2.06 -7.57 -11.69
CA SER A 54 -1.12 -6.46 -11.75
C SER A 54 -1.86 -5.14 -11.89
N PHE A 55 -1.78 -4.33 -10.82
CA PHE A 55 -2.08 -2.92 -10.88
C PHE A 55 -0.75 -2.20 -11.13
N HIS A 56 -0.65 -1.46 -12.23
CA HIS A 56 0.55 -0.68 -12.52
C HIS A 56 0.27 0.78 -12.16
N LEU A 57 0.88 1.24 -11.07
CA LEU A 57 1.09 2.66 -10.83
C LEU A 57 2.52 2.93 -11.30
N ALA A 58 2.71 3.64 -12.41
CA ALA A 58 4.06 3.89 -12.91
C ALA A 58 4.92 4.65 -11.89
N HIS A 59 4.33 5.57 -11.13
CA HIS A 59 5.03 6.29 -10.05
C HIS A 59 5.42 5.39 -8.87
N ALA A 60 4.80 4.21 -8.69
CA ALA A 60 5.20 3.26 -7.65
C ALA A 60 6.56 2.60 -7.93
N ALA A 61 7.06 2.68 -9.18
CA ALA A 61 8.38 2.15 -9.56
C ALA A 61 9.55 2.98 -9.01
N LEU A 62 9.31 4.23 -8.63
CA LEU A 62 10.35 5.10 -8.07
C LEU A 62 10.38 5.02 -6.54
N ASP A 63 11.43 4.44 -5.97
CA ASP A 63 11.64 4.46 -4.52
C ASP A 63 12.22 5.83 -4.08
N PRO A 64 11.48 6.65 -3.32
CA PRO A 64 12.01 7.92 -2.82
C PRO A 64 13.18 7.70 -1.84
N PRO A 65 14.15 8.64 -1.76
CA PRO A 65 15.30 8.51 -0.88
C PRO A 65 14.88 8.21 0.57
N THR A 66 15.48 7.19 1.18
CA THR A 66 15.12 6.79 2.56
C THR A 66 15.36 7.93 3.56
N SER A 67 16.40 8.75 3.35
CA SER A 67 16.68 9.93 4.17
C SER A 67 15.54 10.96 4.12
N LEU A 68 14.91 11.14 2.95
CA LEU A 68 13.75 11.99 2.78
C LEU A 68 12.53 11.38 3.48
N CYS A 69 12.26 10.10 3.26
CA CYS A 69 11.14 9.39 3.89
C CYS A 69 11.19 9.45 5.43
N LYS A 70 12.38 9.35 6.04
CA LYS A 70 12.57 9.39 7.50
C LYS A 70 12.20 10.75 8.11
N LYS A 71 12.17 11.83 7.33
CA LYS A 71 11.73 13.15 7.81
C LYS A 71 10.23 13.21 8.06
N LEU A 72 9.45 12.35 7.42
CA LEU A 72 8.03 12.17 7.73
C LEU A 72 7.89 11.27 8.96
N PHE A 73 7.21 11.74 10.01
CA PHE A 73 7.01 10.97 11.26
C PHE A 73 8.30 10.41 11.87
N PRO A 74 9.37 11.19 12.10
CA PRO A 74 10.71 10.68 12.43
C PRO A 74 10.77 9.76 13.65
N VAL A 75 9.83 9.93 14.58
CA VAL A 75 9.70 9.08 15.78
C VAL A 75 9.51 7.58 15.46
N ILE A 76 9.02 7.25 14.27
CA ILE A 76 8.70 5.87 13.88
C ILE A 76 9.96 5.01 13.75
N ASP A 77 11.11 5.56 13.32
CA ASP A 77 12.37 4.82 13.26
C ASP A 77 12.81 4.36 14.66
N LYS A 78 12.69 5.25 15.64
CA LYS A 78 12.96 4.93 17.05
C LYS A 78 12.04 3.83 17.58
N TRP A 79 10.75 3.85 17.20
CA TRP A 79 9.81 2.80 17.58
C TRP A 79 10.12 1.47 16.88
N HIS A 80 10.49 1.50 15.61
CA HIS A 80 10.91 0.31 14.87
C HIS A 80 12.12 -0.37 15.53
N ASP A 81 13.16 0.40 15.87
CA ASP A 81 14.36 -0.12 16.53
C ASP A 81 14.07 -0.67 17.92
N ARG A 82 13.23 0.01 18.71
CA ARG A 82 12.79 -0.45 20.03
C ARG A 82 12.05 -1.79 19.96
N LEU A 83 11.12 -1.95 19.01
CA LEU A 83 10.38 -3.18 18.82
C LEU A 83 11.30 -4.32 18.33
N ALA A 84 12.26 -4.01 17.44
CA ALA A 84 13.25 -4.97 16.97
C ALA A 84 14.21 -5.44 18.09
N ALA A 85 14.63 -4.54 18.98
CA ALA A 85 15.48 -4.85 20.12
C ALA A 85 14.77 -5.75 21.14
N LYS A 86 13.49 -5.48 21.45
CA LYS A 86 12.68 -6.33 22.35
C LYS A 86 12.50 -7.76 21.81
N LYS A 87 12.33 -7.92 20.51
CA LYS A 87 12.28 -9.25 19.87
C LYS A 87 13.58 -10.04 20.08
N ARG A 88 14.72 -9.34 20.20
CA ARG A 88 16.04 -9.95 20.42
C ARG A 88 16.39 -10.15 21.89
N SER A 89 15.86 -9.33 22.80
CA SER A 89 16.10 -9.44 24.25
C SER A 89 14.81 -9.18 25.03
N PRO A 90 14.04 -10.24 25.38
CA PRO A 90 12.74 -10.10 26.02
C PRO A 90 12.79 -9.55 27.46
N ASN A 91 13.94 -9.59 28.11
CA ASN A 91 14.06 -9.48 29.58
C ASN A 91 14.49 -8.09 30.09
N ASN A 92 14.35 -7.03 29.28
CA ASN A 92 14.65 -5.66 29.76
C ASN A 92 13.43 -5.04 30.49
N ASN A 93 13.70 -4.27 31.55
CA ASN A 93 12.70 -3.67 32.46
C ASN A 93 11.80 -2.58 31.83
N ASP A 94 11.81 -2.42 30.50
CA ASP A 94 10.91 -1.51 29.80
C ASP A 94 9.48 -2.07 29.76
N SER A 95 8.51 -1.24 30.12
CA SER A 95 7.10 -1.61 30.29
C SER A 95 6.34 -1.93 28.99
N ILE A 96 6.90 -1.63 27.82
CA ILE A 96 6.17 -1.77 26.55
C ILE A 96 6.47 -3.14 25.93
N GLN A 97 5.48 -4.04 25.99
CA GLN A 97 5.49 -5.31 25.28
C GLN A 97 5.15 -5.10 23.79
N PRO A 98 5.96 -5.60 22.84
CA PRO A 98 5.67 -5.49 21.42
C PRO A 98 4.43 -6.34 21.07
N THR A 99 3.32 -5.69 20.71
CA THR A 99 2.12 -6.37 20.21
C THR A 99 2.15 -6.49 18.69
N VAL A 100 1.42 -7.47 18.14
CA VAL A 100 1.24 -7.63 16.67
C VAL A 100 0.72 -6.33 16.04
N ALA A 101 -0.23 -5.67 16.70
CA ALA A 101 -0.79 -4.40 16.23
C ALA A 101 0.24 -3.27 16.21
N ALA A 102 1.07 -3.13 17.24
CA ALA A 102 2.11 -2.10 17.29
C ALA A 102 3.17 -2.30 16.20
N ILE A 103 3.60 -3.53 15.97
CA ILE A 103 4.54 -3.87 14.90
C ILE A 103 3.93 -3.55 13.53
N ALA A 104 2.71 -4.00 13.28
CA ALA A 104 2.02 -3.73 12.02
C ALA A 104 1.78 -2.24 11.79
N PHE A 105 1.40 -1.49 12.83
CA PHE A 105 1.20 -0.04 12.74
C PHE A 105 2.49 0.69 12.35
N VAL A 106 3.61 0.37 13.00
CA VAL A 106 4.92 0.94 12.65
C VAL A 106 5.27 0.64 11.19
N GLN A 107 5.05 -0.58 10.72
CA GLN A 107 5.27 -0.96 9.32
C GLN A 107 4.38 -0.17 8.35
N VAL A 108 3.09 -0.02 8.68
CA VAL A 108 2.15 0.77 7.88
C VAL A 108 2.61 2.22 7.77
N ILE A 109 3.07 2.85 8.85
CA ILE A 109 3.59 4.22 8.77
C ILE A 109 4.87 4.27 7.93
N MET A 110 5.75 3.27 8.03
CA MET A 110 6.95 3.20 7.17
C MET A 110 6.62 3.10 5.68
N MET A 111 5.61 2.30 5.32
CA MET A 111 5.11 2.22 3.96
C MET A 111 4.45 3.53 3.53
N PHE A 112 3.62 4.10 4.41
CA PHE A 112 2.94 5.37 4.17
C PHE A 112 3.91 6.51 3.87
N ARG A 113 5.06 6.58 4.53
CA ARG A 113 6.09 7.59 4.23
C ARG A 113 6.52 7.58 2.76
N LYS A 114 6.65 6.38 2.16
CA LYS A 114 7.06 6.23 0.76
C LYS A 114 5.92 6.65 -0.18
N THR A 115 4.75 6.04 0.01
CA THR A 115 3.59 6.30 -0.85
C THR A 115 3.16 7.75 -0.76
N PHE A 116 3.21 8.36 0.42
CA PHE A 116 2.90 9.78 0.59
C PHE A 116 3.85 10.69 -0.20
N ILE A 117 5.16 10.41 -0.24
CA ILE A 117 6.11 11.19 -1.06
C ILE A 117 5.86 10.98 -2.55
N GLN A 118 5.60 9.74 -2.97
CA GLN A 118 5.27 9.43 -4.36
C GLN A 118 4.00 10.17 -4.80
N ASP A 119 2.92 10.00 -4.07
CA ASP A 119 1.60 10.52 -4.40
C ASP A 119 1.52 12.05 -4.20
N SER A 120 2.37 12.63 -3.36
CA SER A 120 2.35 14.08 -3.10
C SER A 120 2.60 14.92 -4.36
N VAL A 121 3.32 14.39 -5.35
CA VAL A 121 3.56 15.11 -6.61
C VAL A 121 2.25 15.38 -7.34
N LEU A 122 1.44 14.35 -7.56
CA LEU A 122 0.12 14.46 -8.16
C LEU A 122 -0.85 15.22 -7.26
N MET A 123 -0.83 14.97 -5.95
CA MET A 123 -1.72 15.64 -4.99
C MET A 123 -1.46 17.15 -4.90
N MET A 124 -0.22 17.60 -5.16
CA MET A 124 0.11 19.02 -5.25
C MET A 124 -0.45 19.67 -6.52
N GLU A 125 -0.58 18.93 -7.63
CA GLU A 125 -1.23 19.42 -8.85
C GLU A 125 -2.74 19.51 -8.70
N LEU A 126 -3.34 18.51 -8.06
CA LEU A 126 -4.78 18.47 -7.81
C LEU A 126 -5.20 19.51 -6.76
N HIS A 127 -4.44 19.67 -5.68
CA HIS A 127 -4.77 20.54 -4.56
C HIS A 127 -3.62 21.51 -4.18
N PRO A 128 -3.27 22.47 -5.04
CA PRO A 128 -2.09 23.32 -4.86
C PRO A 128 -2.13 24.21 -3.61
N CYS A 129 -3.33 24.54 -3.12
CA CYS A 129 -3.52 25.42 -1.97
C CYS A 129 -3.48 24.72 -0.60
N HIS A 130 -3.19 23.41 -0.54
CA HIS A 130 -3.23 22.68 0.73
C HIS A 130 -2.04 23.05 1.65
N LEU A 131 -2.33 23.28 2.93
CA LEU A 131 -1.35 23.74 3.92
C LEU A 131 -0.16 22.78 4.10
N ILE A 132 -0.39 21.49 3.89
CA ILE A 132 0.65 20.46 4.03
C ILE A 132 1.86 20.73 3.10
N TRP A 133 1.63 21.33 1.93
CA TRP A 133 2.68 21.61 0.94
C TRP A 133 3.64 22.73 1.35
N GLN A 134 3.29 23.52 2.36
CA GLN A 134 4.18 24.56 2.91
C GLN A 134 5.29 23.98 3.79
N HIS A 135 5.22 22.70 4.12
CA HIS A 135 6.26 22.04 4.90
C HIS A 135 7.59 22.00 4.13
N SER A 136 8.69 22.30 4.80
CA SER A 136 10.02 22.45 4.18
C SER A 136 10.50 21.23 3.40
N ILE A 137 10.03 20.04 3.77
CA ILE A 137 10.32 18.78 3.06
C ILE A 137 10.03 18.84 1.56
N PHE A 138 8.97 19.58 1.16
CA PHE A 138 8.54 19.72 -0.23
C PHE A 138 9.37 20.74 -1.03
N SER A 139 10.26 21.48 -0.35
CA SER A 139 11.23 22.39 -0.97
C SER A 139 12.65 21.83 -0.96
N GLU A 140 12.87 20.63 -0.40
CA GLU A 140 14.21 20.05 -0.35
C GLU A 140 14.69 19.61 -1.74
N PRO A 141 15.99 19.75 -2.04
CA PRO A 141 16.55 19.30 -3.32
C PRO A 141 16.27 17.82 -3.62
N ALA A 142 16.29 16.97 -2.59
CA ALA A 142 15.99 15.55 -2.72
C ALA A 142 14.53 15.30 -3.12
N TYR A 143 13.58 16.09 -2.60
CA TYR A 143 12.18 16.00 -3.01
C TYR A 143 11.98 16.51 -4.44
N LEU A 144 12.59 17.65 -4.78
CA LEU A 144 12.50 18.22 -6.13
C LEU A 144 13.06 17.27 -7.21
N ALA A 145 14.09 16.49 -6.87
CA ALA A 145 14.59 15.42 -7.73
C ALA A 145 13.54 14.33 -7.96
N VAL A 146 12.95 13.80 -6.88
CA VAL A 146 11.84 12.82 -6.95
C VAL A 146 10.68 13.36 -7.77
N LYS A 147 10.29 14.62 -7.56
CA LYS A 147 9.21 15.26 -8.32
C LYS A 147 9.51 15.29 -9.82
N ARG A 148 10.73 15.62 -10.22
CA ARG A 148 11.13 15.64 -11.63
C ARG A 148 11.05 14.25 -12.25
N ASP A 149 11.61 13.25 -11.56
CA ASP A 149 11.68 11.87 -12.07
C ASP A 149 10.27 11.27 -12.20
N LEU A 150 9.38 11.54 -11.23
CA LEU A 150 7.99 11.10 -11.30
C LEU A 150 7.22 11.72 -12.45
N LEU A 151 7.34 13.03 -12.66
CA LEU A 151 6.69 13.70 -13.79
C LEU A 151 7.19 13.16 -15.14
N GLN A 152 8.46 12.74 -15.21
CA GLN A 152 9.00 12.11 -16.41
C GLN A 152 8.42 10.70 -16.64
N ILE A 153 8.23 9.92 -15.58
CA ILE A 153 7.59 8.60 -15.64
C ILE A 153 6.13 8.73 -16.07
N GLU A 154 5.37 9.66 -15.50
CA GLU A 154 3.97 9.90 -15.88
C GLU A 154 3.84 10.44 -17.30
N ALA A 155 4.73 11.32 -17.75
CA ALA A 155 4.74 11.80 -19.14
C ALA A 155 5.03 10.70 -20.17
N GLN A 156 5.70 9.62 -19.74
CA GLN A 156 5.97 8.43 -20.56
C GLN A 156 4.90 7.34 -20.40
N GLU A 157 3.99 7.47 -19.44
CA GLU A 157 2.87 6.55 -19.24
C GLU A 157 1.85 6.77 -20.37
N HIS A 158 2.08 6.10 -21.49
CA HIS A 158 1.14 6.08 -22.59
C HIS A 158 -0.13 5.33 -22.19
N ASP A 159 -1.28 5.90 -22.52
CA ASP A 159 -2.57 5.20 -22.45
C ASP A 159 -2.44 3.82 -23.13
N PRO A 160 -2.73 2.71 -22.44
CA PRO A 160 -2.65 1.38 -23.04
C PRO A 160 -3.56 1.25 -24.28
N ALA A 161 -4.66 2.02 -24.35
CA ALA A 161 -5.47 2.10 -25.57
C ALA A 161 -4.72 2.79 -26.72
N TYR A 162 -3.93 3.82 -26.43
CA TYR A 162 -3.09 4.50 -27.42
C TYR A 162 -1.96 3.60 -27.95
N THR A 163 -1.35 2.78 -27.08
CA THR A 163 -0.31 1.81 -27.47
C THR A 163 -0.86 0.74 -28.41
N LEU A 164 -2.09 0.26 -28.16
CA LEU A 164 -2.79 -0.67 -29.05
C LEU A 164 -3.13 -0.01 -30.41
N LEU A 165 -3.55 1.25 -30.41
CA LEU A 165 -3.81 2.00 -31.64
C LEU A 165 -2.55 2.20 -32.49
N GLN A 166 -1.40 2.45 -31.85
CA GLN A 166 -0.12 2.65 -32.53
C GLN A 166 0.46 1.35 -33.11
N GLN A 167 0.12 0.19 -32.53
CA GLN A 167 0.42 -1.13 -33.09
C GLN A 167 -0.48 -1.50 -34.27
N CYS A 168 -1.73 -1.00 -34.28
CA CYS A 168 -2.68 -1.21 -35.39
C CYS A 168 -2.50 -0.21 -36.54
N ALA A 169 -1.83 0.93 -36.30
CA ALA A 169 -1.50 1.89 -37.35
C ALA A 169 -0.23 1.43 -38.10
N PRO A 170 -0.30 1.16 -39.42
CA PRO A 170 0.91 0.87 -40.17
C PRO A 170 1.83 2.09 -40.14
N MET A 171 3.09 1.91 -39.71
CA MET A 171 4.14 2.93 -39.83
C MET A 171 4.33 3.31 -41.30
N HIS A 172 3.66 4.37 -41.76
CA HIS A 172 3.90 4.91 -43.09
C HIS A 172 5.09 5.87 -43.06
N PHE A 173 6.29 5.33 -42.77
CA PHE A 173 7.52 6.03 -43.14
C PHE A 173 7.76 5.85 -44.63
N ARG A 174 8.13 6.98 -45.27
CA ARG A 174 8.51 7.19 -46.68
C ARG A 174 7.36 7.67 -47.57
N PHE A 175 7.28 9.00 -47.71
CA PHE A 175 7.57 9.68 -48.98
C PHE A 175 8.03 11.11 -48.67
N GLN A 176 9.34 11.28 -48.51
CA GLN A 176 9.97 12.60 -48.59
C GLN A 176 10.37 12.77 -50.05
N THR A 177 9.50 13.38 -50.85
CA THR A 177 9.82 13.79 -52.22
C THR A 177 10.73 15.02 -52.17
N PRO A 178 11.89 15.02 -52.85
CA PRO A 178 12.67 16.25 -53.02
C PRO A 178 11.96 17.12 -54.05
N ILE A 179 11.58 18.34 -53.64
CA ILE A 179 11.22 19.40 -54.59
C ILE A 179 12.54 19.93 -55.16
N LEU A 180 12.77 19.68 -56.44
CA LEU A 180 13.75 20.39 -57.25
C LEU A 180 13.11 21.68 -57.75
N LEU A 181 13.63 22.83 -57.29
CA LEU A 181 13.61 24.10 -58.00
C LEU A 181 15.02 24.67 -57.97
#